data_AF-A0A3D4TK65-F1
#
_entry.id   AF-A0A3D4TK65-F1
#
_cell.length_a   1.000
_cell.length_b   1.000
_cell.length_c   1.000
_cell.angle_alpha   90.00
_cell.angle_beta   90.00
_cell.angle_gamma   90.00
#
_symmetry.space_group_name_H-M   'P 1'
#
loop_
_entity.id
_entity.type
_entity.pdbx_description
1 polymer ?
#
loop_
_entity_poly.entity_id
_entity_poly.type
_entity_poly.pdbx_seq_one_letter_code
_entity_poly.pdbx_strand_id
1 'polypeptide(L)'
;MSLDFPTITVLGFLLCIGIAVGFSLLLVVLRGQPVLRQWTISLWLLTLGVTLLAMRPYLPLVPAVLAGNAAMAGCGLMMLRGVALHLEQPLPQWR
;
A
#
# COMPACT_ATOMS: atom_id res chain seq x y z
N MET A 1 2.36 15.99 25.36
CA MET A 1 1.44 14.83 25.42
C MET A 1 1.94 13.78 24.45
N SER A 2 2.37 12.61 24.93
CA SER A 2 2.72 11.47 24.08
C SER A 2 1.44 10.74 23.67
N LEU A 3 1.27 10.47 22.38
CA LEU A 3 0.22 9.55 21.93
C LEU A 3 0.56 8.13 22.37
N ASP A 4 -0.41 7.41 22.89
CA ASP A 4 -0.30 6.00 23.22
C ASP A 4 -0.31 5.13 21.94
N PHE A 5 0.27 3.94 22.05
CA PHE A 5 0.46 3.05 20.90
C PHE A 5 -0.83 2.67 20.16
N PRO A 6 -1.96 2.32 20.83
CA PRO A 6 -3.24 2.09 20.17
C PRO A 6 -3.69 3.28 19.33
N THR A 7 -3.61 4.50 19.86
CA THR A 7 -4.01 5.72 19.14
C THR A 7 -3.15 5.94 17.90
N ILE A 8 -1.82 5.80 18.01
CA ILE A 8 -0.91 5.89 16.85
C ILE A 8 -1.27 4.85 15.78
N THR A 9 -1.60 3.63 16.21
CA THR A 9 -1.97 2.53 15.29
C THR A 9 -3.25 2.86 14.53
N VAL A 10 -4.29 3.33 15.23
CA VAL A 10 -5.57 3.72 14.60
C VAL A 10 -5.36 4.89 13.65
N LEU A 11 -4.64 5.92 14.05
CA LEU A 11 -4.34 7.08 13.20
C LEU A 11 -3.53 6.67 11.96
N GLY A 12 -2.51 5.83 12.12
CA GLY A 12 -1.73 5.31 11.00
C GLY A 12 -2.57 4.48 10.03
N PHE A 13 -3.51 3.69 10.54
CA PHE A 13 -4.42 2.91 9.70
C PHE A 13 -5.41 3.80 8.93
N LEU A 14 -6.02 4.78 9.60
CA LEU A 14 -6.91 5.76 8.97
C LEU A 14 -6.18 6.59 7.92
N LEU A 15 -4.92 6.96 8.19
CA LEU A 15 -4.07 7.65 7.24
C LEU A 15 -3.84 6.79 5.98
N CYS A 16 -3.53 5.50 6.13
CA CYS A 16 -3.36 4.59 4.98
C CYS A 16 -4.61 4.56 4.09
N ILE A 17 -5.79 4.39 4.71
CA ILE A 17 -7.08 4.41 4.00
C ILE A 17 -7.30 5.77 3.33
N GLY A 18 -7.13 6.86 4.06
CA GLY A 18 -7.35 8.22 3.56
C GLY A 18 -6.48 8.54 2.35
N ILE A 19 -5.20 8.18 2.38
CA ILE A 19 -4.30 8.37 1.24
C ILE A 19 -4.71 7.48 0.06
N ALA A 20 -5.03 6.21 0.29
CA ALA A 20 -5.48 5.29 -0.77
C ALA A 20 -6.77 5.79 -1.46
N VAL A 21 -7.73 6.27 -0.67
CA VAL A 21 -8.97 6.89 -1.18
C VAL A 21 -8.67 8.17 -1.94
N GLY A 22 -7.84 9.06 -1.40
CA GLY A 22 -7.44 10.30 -2.07
C GLY A 22 -6.82 10.06 -3.44
N PHE A 23 -5.89 9.10 -3.55
CA PHE A 23 -5.30 8.70 -4.83
C PHE A 23 -6.31 8.04 -5.77
N SER A 24 -7.27 7.28 -5.24
CA SER A 24 -8.36 6.71 -6.05
C SER A 24 -9.24 7.81 -6.65
N LEU A 25 -9.55 8.86 -5.89
CA LEU A 25 -10.29 10.02 -6.39
C LEU A 25 -9.48 10.80 -7.44
N LEU A 26 -8.18 10.98 -7.23
CA LEU A 26 -7.30 11.58 -8.25
C LEU A 26 -7.31 10.75 -9.53
N LEU A 27 -7.34 9.41 -9.44
CA LEU A 27 -7.38 8.53 -10.60
C LEU A 27 -8.69 8.66 -11.38
N VAL A 28 -9.81 8.97 -10.71
CA VAL A 28 -11.09 9.26 -11.39
C VAL A 28 -10.98 10.52 -12.26
N VAL A 29 -10.22 11.52 -11.83
CA VAL A 29 -10.01 12.78 -12.55
C VAL A 29 -8.92 12.63 -13.62
N LEU A 30 -7.82 11.94 -13.30
CA LEU A 30 -6.60 11.82 -14.11
C LEU A 30 -6.40 10.39 -14.65
N ARG A 31 -7.44 9.84 -15.28
CA ARG A 31 -7.51 8.42 -15.71
C ARG A 31 -6.37 7.95 -16.63
N GLY A 32 -5.75 8.86 -17.38
CA GLY A 32 -4.69 8.55 -18.34
C GLY A 32 -3.30 8.35 -17.73
N GLN A 33 -3.11 8.66 -16.45
CA GLN A 33 -1.78 8.68 -15.83
C GLN A 33 -1.37 7.29 -15.31
N PRO A 34 -0.44 6.58 -15.97
CA PRO A 34 -0.05 5.22 -15.56
C PRO A 34 0.66 5.20 -14.21
N VAL A 35 1.44 6.25 -13.93
CA VAL A 35 2.12 6.46 -12.64
C VAL A 35 1.09 6.51 -11.52
N LEU A 36 0.05 7.34 -11.65
CA LEU A 36 -0.99 7.51 -10.62
C LEU A 36 -1.72 6.19 -10.30
N ARG A 37 -2.00 5.38 -11.31
CA ARG A 37 -2.58 4.05 -11.13
C ARG A 37 -1.65 3.13 -10.33
N GLN A 38 -0.36 3.17 -10.62
CA GLN A 38 0.66 2.38 -9.92
C GLN A 38 0.70 2.71 -8.42
N TRP A 39 0.71 4.01 -8.09
CA TRP A 39 0.68 4.50 -6.71
C TRP A 39 -0.61 4.11 -5.99
N THR A 40 -1.74 4.23 -6.68
CA THR A 40 -3.05 3.84 -6.11
C THR A 40 -3.07 2.36 -5.74
N ILE A 41 -2.55 1.48 -6.61
CA ILE A 41 -2.45 0.05 -6.33
C ILE A 41 -1.52 -0.21 -5.15
N SER A 42 -0.33 0.41 -5.08
CA SER A 42 0.58 0.22 -3.96
C SER A 42 -0.04 0.64 -2.62
N LEU A 43 -0.78 1.75 -2.59
CA LEU A 43 -1.42 2.26 -1.38
C LEU A 43 -2.55 1.33 -0.88
N TRP A 44 -3.32 0.75 -1.79
CA TRP A 44 -4.31 -0.27 -1.44
C TRP A 44 -3.67 -1.57 -0.97
N LEU A 45 -2.57 -2.01 -1.59
CA LEU A 45 -1.81 -3.18 -1.14
C LEU A 45 -1.22 -2.97 0.27
N LEU A 46 -0.71 -1.77 0.57
CA LEU A 46 -0.26 -1.42 1.91
C LEU A 46 -1.42 -1.52 2.92
N THR A 47 -2.55 -0.89 2.60
CA THR A 47 -3.75 -0.89 3.45
C THR A 47 -4.24 -2.31 3.71
N LEU A 48 -4.27 -3.15 2.67
CA LEU A 48 -4.62 -4.57 2.78
C LEU A 48 -3.61 -5.33 3.65
N GLY A 49 -2.31 -5.12 3.44
CA GLY A 49 -1.24 -5.76 4.22
C GLY A 49 -1.33 -5.44 5.71
N VAL A 50 -1.56 -4.16 6.04
CA VAL A 50 -1.77 -3.71 7.44
C VAL A 50 -3.07 -4.29 8.02
N THR A 51 -4.15 -4.33 7.24
CA THR A 51 -5.42 -4.94 7.67
C THR A 51 -5.23 -6.42 8.01
N LEU A 52 -4.58 -7.17 7.11
CA LEU A 52 -4.30 -8.58 7.31
C LEU A 52 -3.38 -8.81 8.52
N LEU A 53 -2.39 -7.95 8.73
CA LEU A 53 -1.52 -7.96 9.91
C LEU A 53 -2.33 -7.80 11.22
N ALA A 54 -3.23 -6.81 11.26
CA ALA A 54 -4.08 -6.55 12.42
C ALA A 54 -5.10 -7.68 12.67
N MET A 55 -5.59 -8.32 11.59
CA MET A 55 -6.56 -9.41 11.66
C MET A 55 -5.93 -10.79 11.91
N ARG A 56 -4.59 -10.93 11.93
CA ARG A 56 -3.90 -12.21 12.15
C ARG A 56 -4.43 -13.03 13.34
N PRO A 57 -4.76 -12.45 14.51
CA PRO A 57 -5.28 -13.23 15.64
C PRO A 57 -6.62 -13.93 15.35
N TYR A 58 -7.36 -13.46 14.36
CA TYR A 58 -8.69 -13.95 13.99
C TYR A 58 -8.70 -14.80 12.72
N LEU A 59 -7.54 -15.01 12.09
CA LEU A 59 -7.40 -15.72 10.82
C LEU A 59 -6.51 -16.96 10.98
N PRO A 60 -6.62 -17.96 10.09
CA PRO A 60 -5.68 -19.07 10.10
C PRO A 60 -4.26 -18.56 9.84
N LEU A 61 -3.31 -18.96 10.69
CA LEU A 61 -1.98 -18.36 10.76
C LEU A 61 -1.23 -18.35 9.42
N VAL A 62 -1.11 -19.52 8.79
CA VAL A 62 -0.33 -19.68 7.54
C VAL A 62 -0.87 -18.79 6.41
N PRO A 63 -2.16 -18.86 6.02
CA PRO A 63 -2.66 -18.01 4.94
C PRO A 63 -2.64 -16.52 5.31
N ALA A 64 -2.86 -16.15 6.57
CA ALA A 64 -2.81 -14.74 6.99
C ALA A 64 -1.39 -14.16 6.89
N VAL A 65 -0.37 -14.94 7.26
CA VAL A 65 1.04 -14.54 7.14
C VAL A 65 1.44 -14.44 5.67
N LEU A 66 1.13 -15.46 4.87
CA LEU A 66 1.48 -15.48 3.44
C LEU A 66 0.80 -14.34 2.67
N ALA A 67 -0.51 -14.17 2.84
CA ALA A 67 -1.27 -13.12 2.16
C ALA A 67 -0.82 -11.71 2.58
N GLY A 68 -0.61 -11.48 3.88
CA GLY A 68 -0.13 -10.21 4.39
C GLY A 68 1.26 -9.86 3.84
N ASN A 69 2.20 -10.81 3.85
CA ASN A 69 3.55 -10.58 3.33
C ASN A 69 3.54 -10.40 1.80
N ALA A 70 2.72 -11.16 1.07
CA ALA A 70 2.57 -10.99 -0.37
C ALA A 70 2.02 -9.59 -0.72
N ALA A 71 1.04 -9.09 0.05
CA ALA A 71 0.52 -7.74 -0.12
C ALA A 71 1.59 -6.67 0.14
N MET A 72 2.38 -6.82 1.20
CA MET A 72 3.49 -5.90 1.53
C MET A 72 4.60 -5.91 0.46
N ALA A 73 4.99 -7.11 -0.01
CA ALA A 73 5.97 -7.25 -1.08
C ALA A 73 5.46 -6.63 -2.39
N GLY A 74 4.20 -6.90 -2.74
CA GLY A 74 3.54 -6.31 -3.90
C GLY A 74 3.46 -4.79 -3.81
N CYS A 75 3.16 -4.24 -2.63
CA CYS A 75 3.19 -2.79 -2.37
C CYS A 75 4.58 -2.21 -2.69
N GLY A 76 5.64 -2.79 -2.13
CA GLY A 76 7.01 -2.34 -2.37
C GLY A 76 7.39 -2.38 -3.85
N LEU A 77 7.07 -3.48 -4.54
CA LEU A 77 7.32 -3.63 -5.97
C LEU A 77 6.57 -2.59 -6.81
N MET A 78 5.28 -2.36 -6.51
CA MET A 78 4.47 -1.37 -7.22
C MET A 78 4.96 0.05 -6.97
N MET A 79 5.40 0.36 -5.75
CA MET A 79 5.94 1.66 -5.38
C MET A 79 7.28 1.92 -6.10
N LEU A 80 8.20 0.94 -6.11
CA LEU A 80 9.45 1.03 -6.88
C LEU A 80 9.20 1.21 -8.38
N ARG A 81 8.26 0.46 -8.94
CA ARG A 81 7.86 0.64 -10.34
C ARG A 81 7.24 2.02 -10.58
N GLY A 82 6.45 2.54 -9.63
CA GLY A 82 5.86 3.88 -9.70
C GLY A 82 6.92 4.97 -9.71
N VAL A 83 7.96 4.84 -8.87
CA VAL A 83 9.12 5.73 -8.86
C VAL A 83 9.90 5.65 -10.17
N ALA A 84 10.20 4.45 -10.67
CA ALA A 84 10.91 4.29 -11.95
C ALA A 84 10.15 4.94 -13.12
N LEU A 85 8.83 4.70 -13.20
CA LEU A 85 7.97 5.32 -14.20
C LEU A 85 7.91 6.85 -14.05
N HIS A 86 7.88 7.36 -12.82
CA HIS A 86 7.84 8.79 -12.55
C HIS A 86 9.13 9.52 -12.93
N LEU A 87 10.28 8.85 -12.76
CA LEU A 87 11.60 9.36 -13.12
C LEU A 87 11.98 9.07 -14.58
N GLU A 88 11.08 8.48 -15.37
CA GLU A 88 11.35 8.00 -16.74
C GLU A 88 12.57 7.08 -16.85
N GLN A 89 12.91 6.39 -15.75
CA GLN A 89 14.04 5.47 -15.70
C GLN A 89 13.59 4.06 -16.09
N PRO A 90 14.43 3.30 -16.82
CA PRO A 90 14.14 1.89 -17.06
C PRO A 90 14.02 1.18 -15.71
N LEU A 91 13.00 0.34 -15.56
CA LEU A 91 12.91 -0.51 -14.38
C LEU A 91 14.24 -1.26 -14.21
N PRO A 92 14.75 -1.38 -12.96
CA PRO A 92 15.97 -2.16 -12.72
C PRO A 92 15.77 -3.54 -13.34
N GLN A 93 16.53 -3.81 -14.39
CA GLN A 93 16.63 -5.14 -14.95
C GLN A 93 17.39 -5.92 -13.89
N TRP A 94 16.67 -6.69 -13.07
CA TRP A 94 17.28 -7.68 -12.18
C TRP A 94 17.97 -8.71 -13.08
N ARG A 95 19.20 -8.38 -13.49
CA ARG A 95 20.17 -9.27 -14.12
C ARG A 95 21.03 -9.87 -13.05
#